data_AF-A0A367LKS9-F1
#
_entry.id   AF-A0A367LKS9-F1
#
_cell.length_a   1.000
_cell.length_b   1.000
_cell.length_c   1.000
_cell.angle_alpha   90.00
_cell.angle_beta   90.00
_cell.angle_gamma   90.00
#
_symmetry.space_group_name_H-M   'P 1'
#
loop_
_entity.id
_entity.type
_entity.pdbx_description
1 polymer ?
#
loop_
_entity_poly.entity_id
_entity_poly.type
_entity_poly.pdbx_seq_one_letter_code
_entity_poly.pdbx_strand_id
1 'polypeptide(L)'
;MAMAGNPPKTRWIMPSSVVDRCGGPIGYHEVICGTEKYCEIFDNPVTFKGNPRHMPSKAQCLAGRDPPPTVPSTSVPLNVYLLPWREPKSPRSFSFLEDSFCTGNEVEADCGTALYCGAFDTHWISYTRKEYASSGECLAAHAPEPADRPARKLPYALEPKNIFYSKFNCGNAEFSDFYCGTKRFCLSFDRERAYAKGYYSNSTECFDAHEPPPPGGDDASPLRAWVVGEGEPCELPNKDMMLFATEGLAKCGTKWLCEQYGTPTNRPDTRYGSAAECLAAFERQPDDGGYCFDLRHWRGGRDADHHCSGCKCE
;
A
#
# COMPACT_ATOMS: atom_id res chain seq x y z
N MET A 1 -29.05 -38.70 -10.92
CA MET A 1 -28.29 -37.94 -9.91
C MET A 1 -26.88 -37.77 -10.44
N ALA A 2 -26.57 -36.60 -11.02
CA ALA A 2 -25.20 -36.30 -11.43
C ALA A 2 -24.37 -36.11 -10.16
N MET A 3 -23.33 -36.93 -9.97
CA MET A 3 -22.37 -36.67 -8.92
C MET A 3 -21.72 -35.33 -9.22
N ALA A 4 -21.91 -34.34 -8.34
CA ALA A 4 -21.12 -33.13 -8.38
C ALA A 4 -19.67 -33.56 -8.22
N GLY A 5 -18.91 -33.53 -9.33
CA GLY A 5 -17.48 -33.81 -9.29
C GLY A 5 -16.83 -32.89 -8.28
N ASN A 6 -15.87 -33.41 -7.50
CA ASN A 6 -15.09 -32.58 -6.60
C ASN A 6 -14.52 -31.39 -7.40
N PRO A 7 -14.56 -30.16 -6.86
CA PRO A 7 -14.00 -29.01 -7.54
C PRO A 7 -12.52 -29.26 -7.86
N PRO A 8 -12.03 -28.77 -9.01
CA PRO A 8 -10.63 -28.96 -9.38
C PRO A 8 -9.74 -28.34 -8.31
N LYS A 9 -8.72 -29.11 -7.88
CA LYS A 9 -7.71 -28.65 -6.95
C LYS A 9 -6.84 -27.58 -7.61
N THR A 10 -6.38 -26.63 -6.81
CA THR A 10 -5.46 -25.59 -7.24
C THR A 10 -4.02 -26.02 -6.95
N ARG A 11 -3.09 -25.60 -7.83
CA ARG A 11 -1.68 -25.98 -7.73
C ARG A 11 -1.06 -25.49 -6.41
N TRP A 12 -0.15 -26.30 -5.86
CA TRP A 12 0.71 -25.92 -4.74
C TRP A 12 1.79 -24.90 -5.19
N ILE A 13 1.90 -23.80 -4.46
CA ILE A 13 2.87 -22.72 -4.69
C ILE A 13 3.94 -22.78 -3.60
N MET A 14 5.21 -22.86 -4.01
CA MET A 14 6.33 -22.74 -3.09
C MET A 14 6.52 -21.28 -2.67
N PRO A 15 7.03 -20.99 -1.47
CA PRO A 15 7.36 -19.63 -1.08
C PRO A 15 8.32 -18.99 -2.09
N SER A 16 8.11 -17.70 -2.38
CA SER A 16 8.92 -16.99 -3.36
C SER A 16 10.28 -16.58 -2.78
N SER A 17 11.13 -16.01 -3.64
CA SER A 17 12.40 -15.39 -3.25
C SER A 17 12.24 -14.20 -2.30
N VAL A 18 11.04 -13.62 -2.23
CA VAL A 18 10.69 -12.44 -1.41
C VAL A 18 9.69 -12.79 -0.29
N VAL A 19 9.72 -14.04 0.18
CA VAL A 19 8.83 -14.57 1.23
C VAL A 19 8.90 -13.78 2.54
N ASP A 20 10.02 -13.11 2.81
CA ASP A 20 10.23 -12.24 3.97
C ASP A 20 9.21 -11.10 4.05
N ARG A 21 8.59 -10.73 2.92
CA ARG A 21 7.53 -9.72 2.86
C ARG A 21 6.14 -10.26 3.21
N CYS A 22 5.97 -11.57 3.34
CA CYS A 22 4.68 -12.19 3.65
C CYS A 22 4.13 -11.73 5.01
N GLY A 23 2.88 -11.25 5.05
CA GLY A 23 2.20 -10.83 6.28
C GLY A 23 2.57 -9.44 6.80
N GLY A 24 3.39 -8.71 6.04
CA GLY A 24 3.67 -7.30 6.23
C GLY A 24 2.51 -6.38 5.76
N PRO A 25 2.82 -5.09 5.54
CA PRO A 25 1.96 -4.14 4.85
C PRO A 25 1.31 -4.63 3.55
N ILE A 26 1.97 -5.54 2.85
CA ILE A 26 1.49 -6.09 1.58
C ILE A 26 0.46 -7.21 1.75
N GLY A 27 0.23 -7.68 2.99
CA GLY A 27 -0.71 -8.76 3.29
C GLY A 27 -0.18 -10.17 3.02
N TYR A 28 -1.11 -11.13 3.00
CA TYR A 28 -0.82 -12.56 2.80
C TYR A 28 -1.25 -12.97 1.39
N HIS A 29 -0.31 -12.88 0.45
CA HIS A 29 -0.51 -13.32 -0.92
C HIS A 29 0.20 -14.66 -1.15
N GLU A 30 -0.53 -15.66 -1.63
CA GLU A 30 0.02 -17.01 -1.85
C GLU A 30 1.22 -17.03 -2.79
N VAL A 31 1.25 -16.17 -3.81
CA VAL A 31 2.39 -16.02 -4.74
C VAL A 31 3.69 -15.56 -4.04
N ILE A 32 3.58 -14.93 -2.87
CA ILE A 32 4.73 -14.50 -2.05
C ILE A 32 4.98 -15.51 -0.93
N CYS A 33 3.93 -15.79 -0.14
CA CYS A 33 3.99 -16.60 1.06
C CYS A 33 4.23 -18.09 0.78
N GLY A 34 3.82 -18.59 -0.38
CA GLY A 34 3.61 -20.01 -0.64
C GLY A 34 2.32 -20.54 0.01
N THR A 35 1.85 -21.69 -0.48
CA THR A 35 0.56 -22.29 -0.09
C THR A 35 0.48 -22.60 1.41
N GLU A 36 1.54 -23.17 2.00
CA GLU A 36 1.54 -23.54 3.42
C GLU A 36 1.32 -22.31 4.32
N LYS A 37 2.16 -21.28 4.14
CA LYS A 37 2.11 -20.06 4.96
C LYS A 37 0.86 -19.23 4.69
N TYR A 38 0.39 -19.22 3.44
CA TYR A 38 -0.89 -18.61 3.09
C TYR A 38 -2.05 -19.30 3.81
N CYS A 39 -2.08 -20.64 3.83
CA CYS A 39 -3.16 -21.37 4.49
C CYS A 39 -3.12 -21.25 6.03
N GLU A 40 -1.96 -20.98 6.65
CA GLU A 40 -1.85 -20.75 8.10
C GLU A 40 -2.70 -19.57 8.60
N ILE A 41 -2.99 -18.58 7.75
CA ILE A 41 -3.75 -17.40 8.17
C ILE A 41 -5.18 -17.73 8.57
N PHE A 42 -5.75 -18.80 8.02
CA PHE A 42 -7.15 -19.18 8.26
C PHE A 42 -7.35 -19.79 9.65
N ASP A 43 -6.29 -20.25 10.30
CA ASP A 43 -6.32 -20.68 11.70
C ASP A 43 -5.94 -19.53 12.66
N ASN A 44 -5.56 -18.35 12.14
CA ASN A 44 -5.10 -17.23 12.95
C ASN A 44 -6.17 -16.12 13.08
N PRO A 45 -6.86 -16.02 14.23
CA PRO A 45 -7.92 -15.03 14.44
C PRO A 45 -7.41 -13.58 14.53
N VAL A 46 -6.10 -13.37 14.69
CA VAL A 46 -5.49 -12.03 14.75
C VAL A 46 -5.26 -11.47 13.35
N THR A 47 -4.94 -12.34 12.40
CA THR A 47 -4.54 -11.96 11.03
C THR A 47 -5.72 -11.82 10.09
N PHE A 48 -6.80 -12.57 10.32
CA PHE A 48 -7.96 -12.61 9.43
C PHE A 48 -9.25 -12.36 10.24
N LYS A 49 -9.56 -11.09 10.50
CA LYS A 49 -10.84 -10.67 11.11
C LYS A 49 -12.00 -10.53 10.11
N GLY A 50 -11.85 -11.04 8.89
CA GLY A 50 -12.97 -11.21 7.97
C GLY A 50 -13.52 -12.63 8.13
N ASN A 51 -14.84 -12.82 8.13
CA ASN A 51 -15.42 -14.17 8.10
C ASN A 51 -15.13 -14.76 6.70
N PRO A 52 -14.17 -15.68 6.51
CA PRO A 52 -13.86 -16.21 5.19
C PRO A 52 -15.02 -17.13 4.82
N ARG A 53 -16.05 -16.58 4.17
CA ARG A 53 -17.30 -17.26 3.82
C ARG A 53 -17.11 -18.55 3.00
N HIS A 54 -15.88 -18.84 2.56
CA HIS A 54 -15.54 -19.96 1.68
C HIS A 54 -14.40 -20.87 2.19
N MET A 55 -13.61 -20.47 3.20
CA MET A 55 -12.49 -21.29 3.74
C MET A 55 -12.25 -21.01 5.24
N PRO A 56 -12.98 -21.66 6.16
CA PRO A 56 -12.90 -21.41 7.60
C PRO A 56 -11.65 -21.95 8.32
N SER A 57 -10.75 -22.72 7.67
CA SER A 57 -9.54 -23.23 8.35
C SER A 57 -8.40 -23.57 7.40
N LYS A 58 -7.19 -23.69 7.95
CA LYS A 58 -5.98 -24.16 7.24
C LYS A 58 -6.23 -25.51 6.58
N ALA A 59 -6.84 -26.45 7.29
CA ALA A 59 -7.11 -27.78 6.77
C ALA A 59 -8.01 -27.75 5.53
N GLN A 60 -9.03 -26.87 5.51
CA GLN A 60 -9.89 -26.71 4.35
C GLN A 60 -9.17 -26.01 3.18
N CYS A 61 -8.34 -25.00 3.48
CA CYS A 61 -7.48 -24.37 2.49
C CYS A 61 -6.55 -25.40 1.81
N LEU A 62 -5.85 -26.22 2.59
CA LEU A 62 -4.94 -27.26 2.09
C LEU A 62 -5.66 -28.39 1.36
N ALA A 63 -6.88 -28.76 1.77
CA ALA A 63 -7.67 -29.79 1.08
C ALA A 63 -7.99 -29.41 -0.37
N GLY A 64 -8.17 -28.11 -0.64
CA GLY A 64 -8.38 -27.54 -1.97
C GLY A 64 -7.13 -27.45 -2.84
N ARG A 65 -5.97 -27.91 -2.34
CA ARG A 65 -4.67 -27.83 -3.01
C ARG A 65 -4.19 -29.19 -3.48
N ASP A 66 -3.40 -29.18 -4.54
CA ASP A 66 -2.53 -30.29 -4.90
C ASP A 66 -1.51 -30.54 -3.77
N PRO A 67 -1.02 -31.77 -3.58
CA PRO A 67 0.01 -32.04 -2.58
C PRO A 67 1.29 -31.25 -2.87
N PRO A 68 2.08 -30.92 -1.83
CA PRO A 68 3.37 -30.26 -2.01
C PRO A 68 4.27 -31.13 -2.90
N PRO A 69 5.00 -30.53 -3.85
CA PRO A 69 5.91 -31.28 -4.69
C PRO A 69 7.04 -31.87 -3.85
N THR A 70 7.40 -33.13 -4.09
CA THR A 70 8.46 -33.86 -3.35
C THR A 70 9.86 -33.31 -3.59
N VAL A 71 10.00 -32.44 -4.58
CA VAL A 71 11.23 -31.70 -4.92
C VAL A 71 10.86 -30.22 -5.05
N PRO A 72 11.66 -29.30 -4.47
CA PRO A 72 11.47 -27.87 -4.70
C PRO A 72 11.56 -27.59 -6.20
N SER A 73 10.42 -27.29 -6.82
CA SER A 73 10.39 -26.90 -8.23
C SER A 73 10.75 -25.42 -8.29
N THR A 74 12.05 -25.14 -8.44
CA THR A 74 12.61 -23.77 -8.48
C THR A 74 12.48 -23.10 -9.84
N SER A 75 11.85 -23.74 -10.83
CA SER A 75 11.73 -23.17 -12.17
C SER A 75 10.27 -22.92 -12.51
N VAL A 76 9.85 -21.65 -12.45
CA VAL A 76 8.85 -21.16 -13.40
C VAL A 76 9.41 -21.47 -14.79
N PRO A 77 8.68 -22.15 -15.68
CA PRO A 77 9.14 -22.30 -17.05
C PRO A 77 9.36 -20.89 -17.61
N LEU A 78 10.62 -20.57 -17.94
CA LEU A 78 10.98 -19.39 -18.69
C LEU A 78 10.14 -19.41 -19.95
N ASN A 79 9.08 -18.60 -19.97
CA ASN A 79 8.32 -18.39 -21.17
C ASN A 79 9.28 -17.69 -22.13
N VAL A 80 9.68 -18.39 -23.19
CA VAL A 80 10.66 -17.89 -24.17
C VAL A 80 10.13 -16.64 -24.90
N TYR A 81 8.82 -16.40 -24.80
CA TYR A 81 8.15 -15.20 -25.30
C TYR A 81 7.94 -14.19 -24.17
N LEU A 82 8.72 -13.10 -24.22
CA LEU A 82 8.51 -11.93 -23.37
C LEU A 82 7.15 -11.30 -23.69
N LEU A 83 6.41 -10.91 -22.66
CA LEU A 83 5.20 -10.11 -22.80
C LEU A 83 5.56 -8.73 -23.37
N PRO A 84 4.73 -8.14 -24.25
CA PRO A 84 5.04 -6.84 -24.82
C PRO A 84 5.02 -5.75 -23.74
N TRP A 85 5.95 -4.80 -23.81
CA TRP A 85 5.90 -3.58 -23.01
C TRP A 85 4.68 -2.75 -23.39
N ARG A 86 3.92 -2.29 -22.40
CA ARG A 86 2.72 -1.47 -22.57
C ARG A 86 2.93 -0.09 -21.99
N GLU A 87 2.69 0.92 -22.82
CA GLU A 87 2.55 2.29 -22.35
C GLU A 87 1.14 2.52 -21.77
N PRO A 88 1.00 3.41 -20.77
CA PRO A 88 -0.29 3.77 -20.23
C PRO A 88 -1.19 4.47 -21.26
N LYS A 89 -2.49 4.17 -21.27
CA LYS A 89 -3.47 4.78 -22.19
C LYS A 89 -3.59 6.30 -22.06
N SER A 90 -3.31 6.87 -20.88
CA SER A 90 -3.32 8.32 -20.63
C SER A 90 -2.05 8.76 -19.88
N PRO A 91 -0.97 9.11 -20.59
CA PRO A 91 0.28 9.56 -19.97
C PRO A 91 0.14 10.85 -19.15
N ARG A 92 -0.88 11.68 -19.43
CA ARG A 92 -1.13 12.93 -18.69
C ARG A 92 -1.80 12.71 -17.34
N SER A 93 -2.47 11.57 -17.17
CA SER A 93 -3.04 11.13 -15.88
C SER A 93 -2.00 10.48 -14.97
N PHE A 94 -0.73 10.41 -15.40
CA PHE A 94 0.38 9.92 -14.59
C PHE A 94 1.10 11.02 -13.83
N SER A 95 1.05 12.27 -14.33
CA SER A 95 1.63 13.43 -13.66
C SER A 95 1.04 13.66 -12.27
N PHE A 96 -0.18 13.17 -12.06
CA PHE A 96 -0.84 13.09 -10.78
C PHE A 96 -1.48 11.71 -10.75
N LEU A 97 -0.91 10.76 -10.01
CA LEU A 97 -1.45 9.42 -9.81
C LEU A 97 -2.76 9.51 -8.99
N GLU A 98 -3.76 10.19 -9.53
CA GLU A 98 -4.68 10.99 -8.74
C GLU A 98 -5.62 10.11 -7.91
N ASP A 99 -6.15 8.98 -8.42
CA ASP A 99 -7.05 8.16 -7.58
C ASP A 99 -7.17 6.66 -7.90
N SER A 100 -6.89 6.20 -9.13
CA SER A 100 -7.19 4.82 -9.53
C SER A 100 -5.93 4.03 -9.91
N PHE A 101 -5.48 3.17 -9.00
CA PHE A 101 -4.42 2.21 -9.27
C PHE A 101 -4.93 1.10 -10.20
N CYS A 102 -4.58 1.16 -11.50
CA CYS A 102 -4.81 0.10 -12.49
C CYS A 102 -6.23 -0.54 -12.44
N THR A 103 -7.30 0.24 -12.30
CA THR A 103 -8.64 -0.27 -11.90
C THR A 103 -9.55 -0.77 -13.03
N GLY A 104 -9.04 -0.98 -14.24
CA GLY A 104 -9.87 -1.44 -15.37
C GLY A 104 -9.73 -2.93 -15.68
N ASN A 105 -10.55 -3.41 -16.64
CA ASN A 105 -10.62 -4.83 -17.02
C ASN A 105 -9.31 -5.33 -17.64
N GLU A 106 -8.51 -4.42 -18.20
CA GLU A 106 -7.19 -4.68 -18.75
C GLU A 106 -6.14 -4.00 -17.86
N VAL A 107 -6.10 -4.40 -16.58
CA VAL A 107 -5.27 -3.85 -15.49
C VAL A 107 -3.93 -3.24 -15.97
N GLU A 108 -3.09 -4.04 -16.65
CA GLU A 108 -1.79 -3.57 -17.17
C GLU A 108 -1.93 -2.61 -18.37
N ALA A 109 -2.86 -2.86 -19.30
CA ALA A 109 -3.04 -1.98 -20.45
C ALA A 109 -3.56 -0.58 -20.06
N ASP A 110 -4.23 -0.46 -18.91
CA ASP A 110 -4.75 0.82 -18.44
C ASP A 110 -3.65 1.69 -17.81
N CYS A 111 -2.75 1.09 -17.03
CA CYS A 111 -1.71 1.80 -16.29
C CYS A 111 -0.27 1.60 -16.81
N GLY A 112 -0.08 0.77 -17.84
CA GLY A 112 1.23 0.45 -18.41
C GLY A 112 2.05 -0.54 -17.56
N THR A 113 3.04 -1.16 -18.21
CA THR A 113 3.87 -2.22 -17.62
C THR A 113 4.65 -1.74 -16.40
N ALA A 114 5.21 -0.53 -16.44
CA ALA A 114 6.01 0.01 -15.34
C ALA A 114 5.22 0.08 -14.03
N LEU A 115 4.06 0.75 -14.02
CA LEU A 115 3.24 0.87 -12.81
C LEU A 115 2.63 -0.47 -12.39
N TYR A 116 2.19 -1.28 -13.36
CA TYR A 116 1.65 -2.61 -13.08
C TYR A 116 2.67 -3.50 -12.37
N CYS A 117 3.89 -3.60 -12.90
CA CYS A 117 4.95 -4.37 -12.27
C CYS A 117 5.39 -3.75 -10.94
N GLY A 118 5.47 -2.42 -10.85
CA GLY A 118 5.79 -1.71 -9.61
C GLY A 118 4.83 -2.02 -8.46
N ALA A 119 3.59 -2.43 -8.74
CA ALA A 119 2.57 -2.81 -7.76
C ALA A 119 2.90 -4.06 -6.94
N PHE A 120 3.66 -4.99 -7.53
CA PHE A 120 3.97 -6.27 -6.88
C PHE A 120 4.85 -6.09 -5.65
N ASP A 121 5.54 -4.94 -5.54
CA ASP A 121 6.37 -4.59 -4.39
C ASP A 121 5.65 -3.81 -3.30
N THR A 122 4.34 -3.64 -3.44
CA THR A 122 3.55 -2.73 -2.61
C THR A 122 2.25 -3.37 -2.13
N HIS A 123 1.52 -2.71 -1.23
CA HIS A 123 0.21 -3.21 -0.80
C HIS A 123 -0.87 -3.17 -1.89
N TRP A 124 -0.55 -2.61 -3.06
CA TRP A 124 -1.39 -2.56 -4.25
C TRP A 124 -1.27 -3.82 -5.11
N ILE A 125 -0.46 -4.81 -4.70
CA ILE A 125 -0.47 -6.14 -5.31
C ILE A 125 -1.90 -6.73 -5.35
N SER A 126 -2.79 -6.30 -4.45
CA SER A 126 -4.22 -6.62 -4.45
C SER A 126 -4.97 -6.20 -5.73
N TYR A 127 -4.53 -5.15 -6.41
CA TYR A 127 -5.06 -4.65 -7.69
C TYR A 127 -4.44 -5.35 -8.91
N THR A 128 -3.41 -6.18 -8.72
CA THR A 128 -2.82 -6.98 -9.79
C THR A 128 -3.54 -8.32 -9.92
N ARG A 129 -3.18 -9.07 -10.97
CA ARG A 129 -3.58 -10.47 -11.11
C ARG A 129 -2.80 -11.44 -10.22
N LYS A 130 -1.82 -10.94 -9.45
CA LYS A 130 -0.99 -11.72 -8.50
C LYS A 130 -0.24 -12.86 -9.20
N GLU A 131 0.20 -12.61 -10.42
CA GLU A 131 0.89 -13.56 -11.30
C GLU A 131 2.39 -13.70 -10.97
N TYR A 132 2.97 -12.66 -10.37
CA TYR A 132 4.39 -12.56 -10.02
C TYR A 132 4.54 -12.35 -8.51
N ALA A 133 5.70 -12.69 -7.94
CA ALA A 133 5.96 -12.44 -6.53
C ALA A 133 6.57 -11.06 -6.25
N SER A 134 7.19 -10.43 -7.26
CA SER A 134 7.87 -9.14 -7.15
C SER A 134 7.81 -8.32 -8.43
N SER A 135 8.15 -7.03 -8.34
CA SER A 135 8.28 -6.17 -9.52
C SER A 135 9.38 -6.66 -10.46
N GLY A 136 10.51 -7.14 -9.92
CA GLY A 136 11.62 -7.68 -10.70
C GLY A 136 11.24 -8.92 -11.50
N GLU A 137 10.47 -9.84 -10.91
CA GLU A 137 9.94 -10.99 -11.65
C GLU A 137 8.97 -10.57 -12.75
N CYS A 138 8.09 -9.61 -12.47
CA CYS A 138 7.16 -9.06 -13.46
C CYS A 138 7.92 -8.42 -14.62
N LEU A 139 8.88 -7.54 -14.36
CA LEU A 139 9.67 -6.86 -15.39
C LEU A 139 10.52 -7.83 -16.21
N ALA A 140 11.08 -8.87 -15.60
CA ALA A 140 11.83 -9.92 -16.30
C ALA A 140 10.96 -10.76 -17.27
N ALA A 141 9.65 -10.80 -17.05
CA ALA A 141 8.70 -11.45 -17.95
C ALA A 141 8.26 -10.57 -19.13
N HIS A 142 8.63 -9.28 -19.14
CA HIS A 142 8.28 -8.32 -20.19
C HIS A 142 9.47 -8.00 -21.09
N ALA A 143 9.17 -7.54 -22.30
CA ALA A 143 10.12 -6.86 -23.16
C ALA A 143 10.66 -5.61 -22.43
N PRO A 144 11.93 -5.22 -22.67
CA PRO A 144 12.48 -4.03 -22.05
C PRO A 144 11.71 -2.78 -22.47
N GLU A 145 11.73 -1.76 -21.61
CA GLU A 145 11.20 -0.44 -21.94
C GLU A 145 11.84 0.10 -23.23
N PRO A 146 11.07 0.68 -24.15
CA PRO A 146 11.60 1.29 -25.37
C PRO A 146 12.62 2.40 -25.06
N ALA A 147 13.83 2.25 -25.60
CA ALA A 147 14.95 3.17 -25.35
C ALA A 147 14.77 4.59 -25.95
N ASP A 148 13.82 4.75 -26.88
CA ASP A 148 13.50 6.00 -27.55
C ASP A 148 12.46 6.84 -26.80
N ARG A 149 12.06 6.43 -25.60
CA ARG A 149 11.15 7.20 -24.76
C ARG A 149 11.81 8.54 -24.40
N PRO A 150 11.25 9.69 -24.81
CA PRO A 150 11.77 10.97 -24.36
C PRO A 150 11.59 11.03 -22.84
N ALA A 151 12.70 11.08 -22.10
CA ALA A 151 12.72 11.27 -20.67
C ALA A 151 12.29 12.71 -20.34
N ARG A 152 11.01 13.00 -20.53
CA ARG A 152 10.42 14.24 -20.05
C ARG A 152 10.31 14.12 -18.55
N LYS A 153 11.14 14.91 -17.86
CA LYS A 153 11.06 15.07 -16.41
C LYS A 153 9.65 15.50 -16.01
N LEU A 154 9.14 14.89 -14.95
CA LEU A 154 7.91 15.30 -14.29
C LEU A 154 8.16 16.63 -13.55
N PRO A 155 7.19 17.55 -13.50
CA PRO A 155 7.33 18.76 -12.70
C PRO A 155 7.62 18.42 -11.23
N TYR A 156 8.44 19.22 -10.57
CA TYR A 156 8.64 19.07 -9.13
C TYR A 156 7.42 19.63 -8.37
N ALA A 157 6.66 18.77 -7.73
CA ALA A 157 5.53 19.16 -6.89
C ALA A 157 6.00 19.46 -5.46
N LEU A 158 5.64 20.65 -4.95
CA LEU A 158 5.75 20.93 -3.52
C LEU A 158 4.61 20.24 -2.77
N GLU A 159 4.82 19.94 -1.49
CA GLU A 159 3.76 19.39 -0.64
C GLU A 159 2.53 20.33 -0.64
N PRO A 160 1.31 19.80 -0.90
CA PRO A 160 0.10 20.62 -0.92
C PRO A 160 -0.11 21.30 0.43
N LYS A 161 -0.19 22.64 0.43
CA LYS A 161 -0.36 23.41 1.67
C LYS A 161 -1.72 23.20 2.33
N ASN A 162 -2.79 23.11 1.53
CA ASN A 162 -4.17 23.28 2.02
C ASN A 162 -5.16 22.18 1.58
N ILE A 163 -4.67 20.98 1.26
CA ILE A 163 -5.58 19.86 1.04
C ILE A 163 -5.45 18.97 2.26
N PHE A 164 -6.35 19.17 3.23
CA PHE A 164 -6.62 18.29 4.36
C PHE A 164 -6.48 16.79 3.99
N TYR A 165 -7.04 16.42 2.83
CA TYR A 165 -7.00 15.07 2.30
C TYR A 165 -5.59 14.63 1.87
N SER A 166 -4.75 15.53 1.34
CA SER A 166 -3.39 15.24 0.91
C SER A 166 -2.45 14.99 2.10
N LYS A 167 -2.46 15.84 3.12
CA LYS A 167 -1.62 15.64 4.31
C LYS A 167 -2.02 14.39 5.10
N PHE A 168 -3.31 14.14 5.22
CA PHE A 168 -3.80 12.95 5.89
C PHE A 168 -3.43 11.67 5.13
N ASN A 169 -3.62 11.61 3.81
CA ASN A 169 -3.31 10.40 3.04
C ASN A 169 -1.82 10.16 2.86
N CYS A 170 -1.05 11.25 2.80
CA CYS A 170 0.37 11.17 2.56
C CYS A 170 1.09 10.35 3.66
N GLY A 171 1.63 9.21 3.24
CA GLY A 171 2.33 8.24 4.08
C GLY A 171 1.40 7.35 4.92
N ASN A 172 0.18 7.79 5.25
CA ASN A 172 -0.76 6.95 6.01
C ASN A 172 -1.46 5.92 5.14
N ALA A 173 -2.03 6.39 4.02
CA ALA A 173 -2.62 5.55 2.99
C ALA A 173 -1.58 5.25 1.90
N GLU A 174 -0.94 6.29 1.37
CA GLU A 174 0.01 6.15 0.26
C GLU A 174 1.01 7.30 0.18
N PHE A 175 2.16 7.04 -0.43
CA PHE A 175 3.05 8.08 -0.92
C PHE A 175 2.87 8.22 -2.42
N SER A 176 2.35 9.36 -2.85
CA SER A 176 2.24 9.75 -4.24
C SER A 176 2.65 11.21 -4.40
N ASP A 177 3.13 11.58 -5.58
CA ASP A 177 3.53 12.97 -5.86
C ASP A 177 2.37 13.96 -5.62
N PHE A 178 1.13 13.54 -5.92
CA PHE A 178 -0.08 14.32 -5.72
C PHE A 178 -0.40 14.60 -4.24
N TYR A 179 -0.29 13.59 -3.37
CA TYR A 179 -0.62 13.75 -1.94
C TYR A 179 0.54 14.30 -1.13
N CYS A 180 1.77 13.98 -1.52
CA CYS A 180 2.95 14.20 -0.69
C CYS A 180 3.91 15.28 -1.20
N GLY A 181 3.76 15.71 -2.45
CA GLY A 181 4.84 16.38 -3.17
C GLY A 181 6.02 15.44 -3.45
N THR A 182 6.93 15.92 -4.30
CA THR A 182 7.99 15.10 -4.90
C THR A 182 9.01 14.64 -3.86
N LYS A 183 9.39 15.49 -2.90
CA LYS A 183 10.43 15.13 -1.93
C LYS A 183 10.04 13.95 -1.05
N ARG A 184 8.89 14.04 -0.38
CA ARG A 184 8.39 12.98 0.50
C ARG A 184 8.03 11.73 -0.30
N PHE A 185 7.44 11.91 -1.50
CA PHE A 185 7.18 10.81 -2.42
C PHE A 185 8.45 10.04 -2.82
N CYS A 186 9.47 10.71 -3.36
CA CYS A 186 10.69 10.04 -3.81
C CYS A 186 11.46 9.39 -2.65
N LEU A 187 11.56 10.05 -1.49
CA LEU A 187 12.21 9.46 -0.31
C LEU A 187 11.50 8.21 0.23
N SER A 188 10.20 8.05 -0.06
CA SER A 188 9.44 6.87 0.38
C SER A 188 9.90 5.57 -0.30
N PHE A 189 10.52 5.62 -1.48
CA PHE A 189 10.99 4.40 -2.15
C PHE A 189 12.09 3.68 -1.38
N ASP A 190 12.92 4.42 -0.63
CA ASP A 190 14.00 3.84 0.18
C ASP A 190 13.55 3.48 1.60
N ARG A 191 12.48 4.12 2.10
CA ARG A 191 12.05 4.03 3.51
C ARG A 191 10.80 3.19 3.72
N GLU A 192 9.84 3.32 2.82
CA GLU A 192 8.48 2.78 2.95
C GLU A 192 7.98 2.25 1.59
N ARG A 193 8.82 1.45 0.91
CA ARG A 193 8.52 0.94 -0.45
C ARG A 193 7.10 0.36 -0.58
N ALA A 194 6.62 -0.33 0.46
CA ALA A 194 5.30 -0.96 0.49
C ALA A 194 4.12 0.03 0.39
N TYR A 195 4.37 1.33 0.58
CA TYR A 195 3.43 2.46 0.50
C TYR A 195 3.81 3.47 -0.60
N ALA A 196 4.92 3.27 -1.32
CA ALA A 196 5.34 4.14 -2.41
C ALA A 196 4.60 3.79 -3.70
N LYS A 197 3.72 4.68 -4.17
CA LYS A 197 2.93 4.49 -5.39
C LYS A 197 3.76 4.84 -6.62
N GLY A 198 4.31 3.81 -7.26
CA GLY A 198 5.11 3.99 -8.45
C GLY A 198 6.03 2.80 -8.71
N TYR A 199 6.94 3.00 -9.65
CA TYR A 199 7.80 1.94 -10.19
C TYR A 199 9.29 2.24 -10.08
N TYR A 200 9.66 3.36 -9.45
CA TYR A 200 11.07 3.68 -9.20
C TYR A 200 11.68 2.66 -8.24
N SER A 201 12.93 2.31 -8.46
CA SER A 201 13.67 1.35 -7.63
C SER A 201 14.13 1.97 -6.31
N ASN A 202 14.38 3.28 -6.30
CA ASN A 202 14.91 4.04 -5.17
C ASN A 202 14.61 5.54 -5.32
N SER A 203 14.95 6.33 -4.29
CA SER A 203 14.73 7.78 -4.30
C SER A 203 15.55 8.52 -5.37
N THR A 204 16.77 8.08 -5.67
CA THR A 204 17.63 8.70 -6.70
C THR A 204 16.98 8.63 -8.08
N GLU A 205 16.52 7.44 -8.48
CA GLU A 205 15.82 7.25 -9.75
C GLU A 205 14.55 8.11 -9.83
N CYS A 206 13.79 8.17 -8.73
CA CYS A 206 12.62 9.03 -8.65
C CYS A 206 12.97 10.52 -8.83
N PHE A 207 13.99 11.04 -8.13
CA PHE A 207 14.39 12.44 -8.27
C PHE A 207 14.95 12.75 -9.67
N ASP A 208 15.68 11.82 -10.28
CA ASP A 208 16.18 11.97 -11.65
C ASP A 208 15.04 12.08 -12.67
N ALA A 209 13.91 11.41 -12.41
CA ALA A 209 12.69 11.49 -13.21
C ALA A 209 11.90 12.80 -13.01
N HIS A 210 12.26 13.65 -12.04
CA HIS A 210 11.61 14.94 -11.81
C HIS A 210 12.52 16.12 -12.19
N GLU A 211 11.91 17.28 -12.40
CA GLU A 211 12.58 18.58 -12.44
C GLU A 211 13.27 18.85 -11.09
N PRO A 212 14.32 19.68 -11.04
CA PRO A 212 14.95 20.03 -9.77
C PRO A 212 13.98 20.80 -8.85
N PRO A 213 14.19 20.77 -7.52
CA PRO A 213 13.39 21.55 -6.59
C PRO A 213 13.46 23.06 -6.92
N PRO A 214 12.40 23.83 -6.59
CA PRO A 214 12.39 25.27 -6.85
C PRO A 214 13.50 25.99 -6.05
N PRO A 215 13.90 27.22 -6.43
CA PRO A 215 15.00 27.95 -5.79
C PRO A 215 14.88 28.22 -4.28
N GLY A 216 13.67 28.11 -3.71
CA GLY A 216 13.42 28.19 -2.26
C GLY A 216 13.67 26.88 -1.51
N GLY A 217 14.01 25.81 -2.22
CA GLY A 217 14.10 24.46 -1.69
C GLY A 217 12.74 23.83 -1.40
N ASP A 218 12.80 22.66 -0.80
CA ASP A 218 11.66 21.93 -0.24
C ASP A 218 12.10 21.38 1.12
N ASP A 219 11.48 21.82 2.20
CA ASP A 219 11.78 21.41 3.57
C ASP A 219 10.99 20.17 3.99
N ALA A 220 10.15 19.61 3.12
CA ALA A 220 9.36 18.42 3.39
C ALA A 220 10.24 17.27 3.88
N SER A 221 9.75 16.59 4.90
CA SER A 221 10.41 15.43 5.52
C SER A 221 9.62 14.18 5.15
N PRO A 222 10.24 13.00 4.95
CA PRO A 222 9.51 11.79 4.61
C PRO A 222 8.61 11.25 5.76
N LEU A 223 8.63 11.93 6.91
CA LEU A 223 7.76 11.64 8.04
C LEU A 223 6.30 11.91 7.68
N ARG A 224 5.38 11.17 8.29
CA ARG A 224 3.93 11.37 8.17
C ARG A 224 3.47 12.59 8.94
N ALA A 225 2.44 13.25 8.47
CA ALA A 225 1.84 14.38 9.17
C ALA A 225 1.27 13.96 10.54
N TRP A 226 1.54 14.75 11.59
CA TRP A 226 0.96 14.51 12.92
C TRP A 226 -0.53 14.87 12.95
N VAL A 227 -1.39 13.89 13.24
CA VAL A 227 -2.84 14.07 13.30
C VAL A 227 -3.32 14.11 14.75
N VAL A 228 -4.17 15.07 15.08
CA VAL A 228 -4.90 15.11 16.34
C VAL A 228 -6.33 14.62 16.13
N GLY A 229 -6.73 13.68 16.98
CA GLY A 229 -8.04 13.04 16.92
C GLY A 229 -9.16 13.96 17.38
N GLU A 230 -10.38 13.67 16.94
CA GLU A 230 -11.59 14.46 17.19
C GLU A 230 -12.20 14.23 18.59
N GLY A 231 -11.86 13.15 19.29
CA GLY A 231 -12.58 12.75 20.51
C GLY A 231 -11.70 12.19 21.63
N GLU A 232 -11.86 12.75 22.83
CA GLU A 232 -11.53 12.07 24.09
C GLU A 232 -12.82 11.73 24.86
N PRO A 233 -12.96 10.49 25.37
CA PRO A 233 -12.09 9.32 25.14
C PRO A 233 -12.29 8.73 23.74
N CYS A 234 -11.20 8.37 23.05
CA CYS A 234 -11.32 7.70 21.76
C CYS A 234 -11.57 6.21 21.93
N GLU A 235 -12.81 5.78 21.73
CA GLU A 235 -13.20 4.38 21.65
C GLU A 235 -13.58 4.06 20.20
N LEU A 236 -12.82 3.18 19.53
CA LEU A 236 -13.23 2.72 18.19
C LEU A 236 -14.40 1.73 18.33
N PRO A 237 -15.57 2.02 17.73
CA PRO A 237 -16.79 1.21 17.92
C PRO A 237 -16.73 -0.16 17.24
N ASN A 238 -15.75 -0.41 16.36
CA ASN A 238 -15.58 -1.71 15.71
C ASN A 238 -14.10 -2.01 15.43
N LYS A 239 -13.59 -3.10 16.00
CA LYS A 239 -12.21 -3.60 15.80
C LYS A 239 -12.06 -4.48 14.55
N ASP A 240 -13.07 -4.50 13.67
CA ASP A 240 -13.26 -5.48 12.60
C ASP A 240 -12.98 -4.95 11.18
N MET A 241 -12.53 -3.69 11.02
CA MET A 241 -12.26 -3.12 9.70
C MET A 241 -10.76 -3.05 9.38
N MET A 242 -10.39 -3.49 8.17
CA MET A 242 -9.06 -3.31 7.55
C MET A 242 -8.60 -1.84 7.48
N LEU A 243 -9.52 -0.88 7.65
CA LEU A 243 -9.24 0.55 7.68
C LEU A 243 -8.84 1.04 9.10
N PHE A 244 -8.59 0.15 10.05
CA PHE A 244 -8.33 0.50 11.46
C PHE A 244 -7.20 1.52 11.65
N ALA A 245 -6.10 1.42 10.89
CA ALA A 245 -5.00 2.37 11.00
C ALA A 245 -5.41 3.78 10.51
N THR A 246 -6.03 3.87 9.34
CA THR A 246 -6.47 5.14 8.74
C THR A 246 -7.63 5.75 9.52
N GLU A 247 -8.69 4.99 9.81
CA GLU A 247 -9.82 5.49 10.63
C GLU A 247 -9.42 5.78 12.07
N GLY A 248 -8.56 4.95 12.67
CA GLY A 248 -8.01 5.18 14.00
C GLY A 248 -7.17 6.45 14.02
N LEU A 249 -6.35 6.70 13.01
CA LEU A 249 -5.62 7.94 12.88
C LEU A 249 -6.55 9.15 12.73
N ALA A 250 -7.56 9.06 11.85
CA ALA A 250 -8.50 10.15 11.62
C ALA A 250 -9.32 10.49 12.88
N LYS A 251 -9.83 9.47 13.59
CA LYS A 251 -10.71 9.65 14.75
C LYS A 251 -9.93 9.92 16.04
N CYS A 252 -8.83 9.21 16.25
CA CYS A 252 -8.12 9.17 17.53
C CYS A 252 -6.73 9.84 17.50
N GLY A 253 -6.23 10.19 16.31
CA GLY A 253 -4.94 10.85 16.15
C GLY A 253 -3.73 9.92 16.26
N THR A 254 -2.56 10.50 15.97
CA THR A 254 -1.27 9.82 15.89
C THR A 254 -0.89 9.16 17.20
N LYS A 255 -1.06 9.87 18.33
CA LYS A 255 -0.70 9.35 19.66
C LYS A 255 -1.44 8.05 19.98
N TRP A 256 -2.77 8.07 19.88
CA TRP A 256 -3.60 6.90 20.16
C TRP A 256 -3.26 5.73 19.22
N LEU A 257 -3.08 6.00 17.92
CA LEU A 257 -2.71 4.98 16.94
C LEU A 257 -1.39 4.31 17.32
N CYS A 258 -0.37 5.10 17.63
CA CYS A 258 0.95 4.57 17.94
C CYS A 258 0.96 3.79 19.26
N GLU A 259 0.18 4.21 20.27
CA GLU A 259 0.01 3.45 21.51
C GLU A 259 -0.53 2.04 21.27
N GLN A 260 -1.34 1.83 20.22
CA GLN A 260 -1.85 0.49 19.88
C GLN A 260 -0.73 -0.50 19.50
N TYR A 261 0.38 -0.04 18.92
CA TYR A 261 1.53 -0.90 18.59
C TYR A 261 2.27 -1.42 19.82
N GLY A 262 2.10 -0.76 20.97
CA GLY A 262 2.56 -1.24 22.27
C GLY A 262 1.74 -2.42 22.81
N THR A 263 0.56 -2.68 22.24
CA THR A 263 -0.34 -3.76 22.68
C THR A 263 -0.36 -4.90 21.65
N PRO A 264 0.11 -6.12 21.98
CA PRO A 264 0.17 -7.22 21.01
C PRO A 264 -1.18 -7.57 20.37
N THR A 265 -2.28 -7.37 21.10
CA THR A 265 -3.64 -7.75 20.67
C THR A 265 -4.38 -6.68 19.87
N ASN A 266 -3.92 -5.41 19.89
CA ASN A 266 -4.57 -4.33 19.16
C ASN A 266 -3.67 -3.67 18.12
N ARG A 267 -2.57 -4.31 17.70
CA ARG A 267 -1.73 -3.76 16.63
C ARG A 267 -2.57 -3.51 15.36
N PRO A 268 -2.63 -2.27 14.85
CA PRO A 268 -3.38 -1.93 13.64
C PRO A 268 -2.95 -2.73 12.42
N ASP A 269 -1.64 -2.90 12.30
CA ASP A 269 -0.96 -3.62 11.23
C ASP A 269 0.45 -4.04 11.70
N THR A 270 1.29 -4.51 10.77
CA THR A 270 2.65 -4.99 11.01
C THR A 270 3.75 -4.01 10.60
N ARG A 271 3.40 -2.75 10.31
CA ARG A 271 4.33 -1.71 9.84
C ARG A 271 5.37 -1.33 10.90
N TYR A 272 4.99 -1.32 12.18
CA TYR A 272 5.87 -0.95 13.28
C TYR A 272 5.95 -2.06 14.33
N GLY A 273 7.15 -2.29 14.86
CA GLY A 273 7.38 -3.22 15.95
C GLY A 273 7.00 -2.66 17.33
N SER A 274 6.90 -1.34 17.47
CA SER A 274 6.62 -0.67 18.75
C SER A 274 5.93 0.69 18.59
N ALA A 275 5.38 1.22 19.68
CA ALA A 275 4.84 2.57 19.73
C ALA A 275 5.89 3.65 19.45
N ALA A 276 7.12 3.46 19.94
CA ALA A 276 8.21 4.42 19.74
C ALA A 276 8.64 4.49 18.27
N GLU A 277 8.72 3.33 17.61
CA GLU A 277 9.00 3.24 16.18
C GLU A 277 7.89 3.90 15.35
N CYS A 278 6.63 3.66 15.71
CA CYS A 278 5.49 4.36 15.10
C CYS A 278 5.62 5.87 15.24
N LEU A 279 5.83 6.40 16.45
CA LEU A 279 5.93 7.85 16.68
C LEU A 279 7.12 8.47 15.94
N ALA A 280 8.23 7.76 15.79
CA ALA A 280 9.40 8.22 15.04
C ALA A 280 9.16 8.34 13.52
N ALA A 281 8.11 7.71 12.99
CA ALA A 281 7.69 7.83 11.60
C ALA A 281 6.77 9.03 11.33
N PHE A 282 6.34 9.74 12.37
CA PHE A 282 5.53 10.95 12.26
C PHE A 282 6.38 12.21 12.51
N GLU A 283 5.90 13.34 11.97
CA GLU A 283 6.35 14.67 12.35
C GLU A 283 6.23 14.84 13.87
N ARG A 284 7.07 15.71 14.44
CA ARG A 284 6.94 16.05 15.86
C ARG A 284 5.55 16.64 16.10
N GLN A 285 4.93 16.26 17.22
CA GLN A 285 3.69 16.88 17.67
C GLN A 285 3.87 18.41 17.67
N PRO A 286 3.07 19.15 16.91
CA PRO A 286 3.16 20.60 16.89
C PRO A 286 2.70 21.20 18.22
N ASP A 287 3.36 22.28 18.66
CA ASP A 287 3.03 22.98 19.90
C ASP A 287 1.60 23.58 19.89
N ASP A 288 1.03 23.76 18.70
CA ASP A 288 -0.31 24.28 18.43
C ASP A 288 -1.37 23.19 18.16
N GLY A 289 -1.08 21.94 18.49
CA GLY A 289 -2.07 20.86 18.44
C GLY A 289 -2.22 20.16 17.10
N GLY A 290 -1.31 20.35 16.13
CA GLY A 290 -1.24 19.53 14.92
C GLY A 290 -2.39 19.67 13.92
N TYR A 291 -2.48 18.73 12.97
CA TYR A 291 -3.55 18.71 11.97
C TYR A 291 -4.80 18.05 12.54
N CYS A 292 -5.93 18.74 12.54
CA CYS A 292 -7.21 18.18 12.95
C CYS A 292 -7.94 17.56 11.76
N PHE A 293 -8.53 16.38 11.96
CA PHE A 293 -9.47 15.77 11.02
C PHE A 293 -10.90 16.29 11.35
N ASP A 294 -11.75 16.68 10.37
CA ASP A 294 -13.20 16.87 10.58
C ASP A 294 -13.99 15.96 9.62
N LEU A 295 -14.44 14.81 10.14
CA LEU A 295 -15.25 13.81 9.44
C LEU A 295 -16.57 14.39 8.87
N ARG A 296 -17.04 15.55 9.32
CA ARG A 296 -18.31 16.15 8.87
C ARG A 296 -18.19 16.76 7.47
N HIS A 297 -17.00 17.22 7.07
CA HIS A 297 -16.74 17.61 5.68
C HIS A 297 -16.87 16.43 4.72
N TRP A 298 -16.43 15.23 5.14
CA TRP A 298 -16.49 14.01 4.32
C TRP A 298 -17.92 13.52 4.06
N ARG A 299 -18.88 13.84 4.95
CA ARG A 299 -20.31 13.49 4.78
C ARG A 299 -21.17 14.61 4.18
N GLY A 300 -20.58 15.66 3.62
CA GLY A 300 -21.32 16.76 3.00
C GLY A 300 -22.12 17.63 3.99
N GLY A 301 -21.71 17.66 5.27
CA GLY A 301 -22.29 18.55 6.27
C GLY A 301 -21.78 19.98 6.10
N ARG A 302 -22.69 20.97 6.16
CA ARG A 302 -22.41 22.40 5.92
C ARG A 302 -21.82 23.18 7.11
N ASP A 303 -21.53 22.52 8.23
CA ASP A 303 -21.18 23.21 9.48
C ASP A 303 -19.74 22.88 9.92
N ALA A 304 -18.78 23.42 9.19
CA ALA A 304 -17.33 23.31 9.41
C ALA A 304 -16.80 24.13 10.59
N ASP A 305 -17.54 25.13 11.05
CA ASP A 305 -16.90 26.28 11.70
C ASP A 305 -16.60 26.11 13.20
N HIS A 306 -16.95 24.99 13.85
CA HIS A 306 -17.15 25.02 15.31
C HIS A 306 -16.51 23.92 16.19
N HIS A 307 -15.57 23.09 15.72
CA HIS A 307 -15.06 22.00 16.59
C HIS A 307 -13.56 21.82 16.79
N CYS A 308 -12.71 22.74 16.33
CA CYS A 308 -11.29 22.69 16.64
C CYS A 308 -10.87 23.82 17.58
N SER A 309 -11.33 23.80 18.83
CA SER A 309 -10.92 24.79 19.86
C SER A 309 -9.46 24.63 20.34
N GLY A 310 -8.58 24.06 19.52
CA GLY A 310 -7.17 23.80 19.85
C GLY A 310 -6.31 23.30 18.70
N CYS A 311 -6.74 23.43 17.43
CA CYS A 311 -5.95 23.09 16.24
C CYS A 311 -5.94 24.26 15.27
N LYS A 312 -4.92 24.31 14.41
CA LYS A 312 -4.98 25.07 13.16
C LYS A 312 -5.98 24.42 12.19
N CYS A 313 -7.13 25.05 12.01
CA CYS A 313 -7.89 24.90 10.77
C CYS A 313 -7.30 25.89 9.77
N GLU A 314 -6.42 25.43 8.87
CA GLU A 314 -5.95 26.20 7.70
C GLU A 314 -6.71 25.78 6.42
#